data_AF-A0A1M5RT20-F1
#
_entry.id   AF-A0A1M5RT20-F1
#
_cell.length_a   1.000
_cell.length_b   1.000
_cell.length_c   1.000
_cell.angle_alpha   90.00
_cell.angle_beta   90.00
_cell.angle_gamma   90.00
#
_symmetry.space_group_name_H-M   'P 1'
#
loop_
_entity.id
_entity.type
_entity.pdbx_description
1 polymer ?
#
loop_
_entity_poly.entity_id
_entity_poly.type
_entity_poly.pdbx_seq_one_letter_code
_entity_poly.pdbx_strand_id
1 'polypeptide(L)'
;MCSNHGVVMAVRINRPPFAVTLHAWGRAAEEWWGCVTWQQRVTTGAGDDDVPFAAWVPAASLSRPSWTATEELPRLRLPADPRQWPAPRGWPAWFAGVWRDGEPACPPGVRTVVGAGWRRKPR
;
A
#
# COMPACT_ATOMS: atom_id res chain seq x y z
N MET A 1 -9.31 27.37 1.07
CA MET A 1 -8.17 26.43 1.09
C MET A 1 -8.66 25.15 0.42
N CYS A 2 -8.21 24.88 -0.80
CA CYS A 2 -8.68 23.72 -1.55
C CYS A 2 -8.07 22.45 -0.95
N SER A 3 -8.88 21.66 -0.26
CA SER A 3 -8.54 20.28 0.08
C SER A 3 -8.35 19.53 -1.24
N ASN A 4 -7.09 19.41 -1.67
CA ASN A 4 -6.71 18.60 -2.81
C ASN A 4 -6.95 17.14 -2.39
N HIS A 5 -8.19 16.67 -2.52
CA HIS A 5 -8.53 15.26 -2.40
C HIS A 5 -7.62 14.55 -3.39
N GLY A 6 -6.59 13.88 -2.89
CA GLY A 6 -5.70 13.10 -3.74
C GLY A 6 -6.56 12.15 -4.55
N VAL A 7 -6.39 12.16 -5.86
CA VAL A 7 -7.03 11.20 -6.76
C VAL A 7 -6.62 9.80 -6.30
N VAL A 8 -7.59 8.93 -6.04
CA VAL A 8 -7.38 7.63 -5.41
C VAL A 8 -8.27 6.57 -6.03
N MET A 9 -7.68 5.45 -6.41
CA MET A 9 -8.42 4.37 -7.10
C MET A 9 -8.32 3.09 -6.30
N ALA A 10 -9.45 2.48 -5.94
CA ALA A 10 -9.43 1.14 -5.36
C ALA A 10 -8.90 0.13 -6.39
N VAL A 11 -7.97 -0.74 -5.97
CA VAL A 11 -7.38 -1.78 -6.81
C VAL A 11 -7.20 -3.06 -6.00
N ARG A 12 -6.92 -4.16 -6.70
CA ARG A 12 -6.53 -5.41 -6.06
C ARG A 12 -5.08 -5.74 -6.32
N ILE A 13 -4.39 -6.25 -5.31
CA ILE A 13 -3.09 -6.91 -5.45
C ILE A 13 -3.27 -8.44 -5.43
N ASN A 14 -2.38 -9.15 -6.09
CA ASN A 14 -2.41 -10.62 -6.21
C ASN A 14 -1.99 -11.39 -4.93
N ARG A 15 -1.93 -10.73 -3.78
CA ARG A 15 -1.49 -11.26 -2.48
C ARG A 15 -2.19 -10.51 -1.33
N PRO A 16 -2.26 -11.04 -0.10
CA PRO A 16 -2.81 -10.31 1.04
C PRO A 16 -2.16 -8.92 1.20
N PRO A 17 -2.92 -7.86 1.54
CA PRO A 17 -4.33 -7.85 1.95
C PRO A 17 -5.36 -7.90 0.80
N PHE A 18 -4.93 -8.12 -0.44
CA PHE A 18 -5.74 -8.18 -1.67
C PHE A 18 -6.43 -6.89 -2.09
N ALA A 19 -7.08 -6.16 -1.19
CA ALA A 19 -7.74 -4.89 -1.49
C ALA A 19 -6.89 -3.73 -0.97
N VAL A 20 -6.54 -2.80 -1.86
CA VAL A 20 -5.70 -1.64 -1.55
C VAL A 20 -6.18 -0.42 -2.34
N THR A 21 -5.72 0.76 -1.96
CA THR A 21 -5.99 2.01 -2.67
C THR A 21 -4.74 2.46 -3.41
N LEU A 22 -4.84 2.73 -4.71
CA LEU A 22 -3.76 3.24 -5.53
C LEU A 22 -3.78 4.77 -5.55
N HIS A 23 -2.64 5.38 -5.22
CA HIS A 23 -2.48 6.84 -5.15
C HIS A 23 -1.67 7.42 -6.31
N ALA A 24 -0.76 6.64 -6.90
CA ALA A 24 0.10 7.11 -7.98
C ALA A 24 0.69 5.95 -8.77
N TRP A 25 1.06 6.22 -10.01
CA TRP A 25 1.93 5.37 -10.82
C TRP A 25 3.36 5.92 -10.80
N GLY A 26 4.33 5.03 -10.70
CA GLY A 26 5.75 5.36 -10.69
C GLY A 26 6.47 4.59 -11.77
N ARG A 27 7.25 5.30 -12.60
CA ARG A 27 8.09 4.69 -13.64
C ARG A 27 9.52 4.59 -13.13
N ALA A 28 9.98 3.37 -12.85
CA ALA A 28 11.38 3.04 -12.68
C ALA A 28 12.00 2.67 -14.05
N ALA A 29 13.32 2.42 -14.10
CA ALA A 29 14.10 2.23 -15.33
C ALA A 29 13.37 1.41 -16.41
N GLU A 30 12.90 0.22 -16.04
CA GLU A 30 12.26 -0.72 -16.97
C GLU A 30 10.84 -1.12 -16.59
N GLU A 31 10.41 -0.86 -15.36
CA GLU A 31 9.13 -1.35 -14.81
C GLU A 31 8.23 -0.21 -14.29
N TRP A 32 6.93 -0.44 -14.36
CA TRP A 32 5.93 0.41 -13.73
C TRP A 32 5.57 -0.12 -12.35
N TRP A 33 5.29 0.81 -11.44
CA TRP A 33 4.98 0.57 -10.05
C TRP A 33 3.73 1.34 -9.64
N GLY A 34 2.95 0.79 -8.73
CA GLY A 34 1.82 1.49 -8.12
C GLY A 34 2.11 1.81 -6.65
N CYS A 35 1.88 3.06 -6.26
CA CYS A 35 1.96 3.48 -4.86
C CYS A 35 0.62 3.19 -4.20
N VAL A 36 0.57 2.16 -3.37
CA VAL A 36 -0.67 1.68 -2.76
C VAL A 36 -0.69 1.93 -1.26
N THR A 37 -1.90 2.05 -0.72
CA THR A 37 -2.18 2.20 0.70
C THR A 37 -3.25 1.22 1.16
N TRP A 38 -3.20 0.80 2.42
CA TRP A 38 -4.18 -0.07 3.04
C TRP A 38 -4.17 0.09 4.56
N GLN A 39 -5.19 -0.47 5.23
CA GLN A 39 -5.18 -0.64 6.68
C GLN A 39 -4.66 -2.03 7.01
N GLN A 40 -3.61 -2.10 7.82
CA GLN A 40 -2.97 -3.33 8.22
C GLN A 40 -3.22 -3.59 9.70
N ARG A 41 -3.87 -4.70 10.01
CA ARG A 41 -3.90 -5.19 11.38
C ARG A 41 -2.53 -5.70 11.77
N VAL A 42 -2.03 -5.25 12.91
CA VAL A 42 -0.72 -5.60 13.45
C VAL A 42 -0.85 -6.03 14.91
N THR A 43 0.13 -6.80 15.38
CA THR A 43 0.29 -7.13 16.80
C THR A 43 1.57 -6.48 17.31
N THR A 44 1.47 -5.82 18.48
CA THR A 44 2.54 -5.15 19.21
C THR A 44 2.66 -5.73 20.62
N GLY A 45 3.66 -5.29 21.40
CA GLY A 45 3.75 -5.65 22.82
C GLY A 45 2.56 -5.16 23.67
N ALA A 46 1.79 -4.18 23.19
CA ALA A 46 0.62 -3.62 23.87
C ALA A 46 -0.72 -4.25 23.43
N GLY A 47 -0.72 -5.05 22.35
CA GLY A 47 -1.94 -5.66 21.79
C GLY A 47 -2.04 -5.57 20.26
N ASP A 48 -3.22 -5.93 19.75
CA ASP A 48 -3.57 -5.80 18.33
C ASP A 48 -4.05 -4.36 18.03
N ASP A 49 -3.61 -3.81 16.90
CA ASP A 49 -4.02 -2.49 16.42
C ASP A 49 -4.15 -2.47 14.88
N ASP A 50 -4.88 -1.50 14.32
CA ASP A 50 -5.02 -1.29 12.87
C ASP A 50 -4.25 -0.04 12.46
N VAL A 51 -3.20 -0.23 11.65
CA VAL A 51 -2.26 0.83 11.27
C VAL A 51 -2.32 1.08 9.75
N PRO A 52 -2.35 2.34 9.30
CA PRO A 52 -2.25 2.64 7.87
C PRO A 52 -0.84 2.30 7.33
N PHE A 53 -0.80 1.52 6.25
CA PHE A 53 0.42 1.16 5.54
C PHE A 53 0.43 1.74 4.12
N ALA A 54 1.62 2.09 3.62
CA ALA A 54 1.87 2.42 2.23
C ALA A 54 3.07 1.67 1.68
N ALA A 55 3.05 1.34 0.39
CA ALA A 55 4.18 0.72 -0.31
C ALA A 55 4.10 0.94 -1.82
N TRP A 56 5.23 0.80 -2.50
CA TRP A 56 5.29 0.63 -3.95
C TRP A 56 5.26 -0.85 -4.30
N VAL A 57 4.31 -1.25 -5.14
CA VAL A 57 4.18 -2.62 -5.65
C VAL A 57 4.34 -2.65 -7.17
N PRO A 58 4.87 -3.74 -7.76
CA PRO A 58 4.97 -3.86 -9.22
C PRO A 58 3.58 -3.71 -9.86
N ALA A 59 3.48 -2.97 -10.96
CA ALA A 59 2.20 -2.77 -11.65
C ALA A 59 1.59 -4.10 -12.12
N ALA A 60 2.42 -5.08 -12.45
CA ALA A 60 1.98 -6.44 -12.83
C ALA A 60 1.26 -7.18 -11.68
N SER A 61 1.48 -6.80 -10.43
CA SER A 61 0.77 -7.35 -9.27
C SER A 61 -0.60 -6.73 -9.07
N LEU A 62 -0.91 -5.64 -9.79
CA LEU A 62 -2.15 -4.88 -9.65
C LEU A 62 -3.19 -5.29 -10.69
N SER A 63 -4.42 -5.42 -10.22
CA SER A 63 -5.60 -5.62 -11.07
C SER A 63 -6.65 -4.59 -10.69
N ARG A 64 -7.28 -4.01 -11.70
CA ARG A 64 -8.36 -3.05 -11.50
C ARG A 64 -9.70 -3.78 -11.50
N PRO A 65 -10.49 -3.73 -10.42
CA PRO A 65 -11.85 -4.26 -10.44
C PRO A 65 -12.73 -3.49 -11.43
N SER A 66 -13.63 -4.18 -12.14
CA SER A 66 -14.48 -3.58 -13.17
C SER A 66 -15.42 -2.47 -12.67
N TRP A 67 -15.73 -2.46 -11.37
CA TRP A 67 -16.60 -1.46 -10.73
C TRP A 67 -15.87 -0.18 -10.31
N THR A 68 -14.55 -0.12 -10.46
CA THR A 68 -13.77 1.06 -10.03
C THR A 68 -13.72 2.12 -11.12
N ALA A 69 -13.98 3.37 -10.73
CA ALA A 69 -13.94 4.51 -11.64
C ALA A 69 -12.56 4.65 -12.28
N THR A 70 -12.54 5.12 -13.53
CA THR A 70 -11.29 5.48 -14.20
C THR A 70 -10.90 6.87 -13.71
N GLU A 71 -9.95 6.92 -12.77
CA GLU A 71 -9.38 8.19 -12.31
C GLU A 71 -7.98 8.41 -12.89
N GLU A 72 -7.68 9.65 -13.27
CA GLU A 72 -6.33 10.03 -13.71
C GLU A 72 -5.38 10.16 -12.52
N LEU A 73 -4.67 9.08 -12.23
CA LEU A 73 -3.69 9.06 -11.15
C LEU A 73 -2.38 9.77 -11.55
N PRO A 74 -1.72 10.47 -10.61
CA PRO A 74 -0.40 11.05 -10.81
C PRO A 74 0.61 10.01 -11.33
N ARG A 75 1.45 10.42 -12.30
CA ARG A 75 2.55 9.62 -12.84
C ARG A 75 3.88 10.26 -12.46
N LEU A 76 4.71 9.52 -11.75
CA LEU A 76 6.00 9.97 -11.21
C LEU A 76 7.15 9.24 -11.90
N ARG A 77 8.31 9.92 -12.03
CA ARG A 77 9.59 9.26 -12.32
C ARG A 77 10.22 8.87 -11.00
N LEU A 78 10.56 7.58 -10.86
CA LEU A 78 11.17 7.06 -9.64
C LEU A 78 12.70 7.12 -9.76
N PRO A 79 13.42 7.47 -8.66
CA PRO A 79 14.87 7.38 -8.60
C PRO A 79 15.39 5.98 -8.92
N ALA A 80 16.63 5.86 -9.36
CA ALA A 80 17.26 4.56 -9.62
C ALA A 80 17.41 3.70 -8.35
N ASP A 81 17.67 4.34 -7.20
CA ASP A 81 17.74 3.68 -5.90
C ASP A 81 16.33 3.54 -5.29
N PRO A 82 15.83 2.30 -5.08
CA PRO A 82 14.53 2.03 -4.49
C PRO A 82 14.33 2.60 -3.08
N ARG A 83 15.42 2.83 -2.33
CA ARG A 83 15.36 3.39 -0.98
C ARG A 83 14.97 4.87 -0.96
N GLN A 84 15.08 5.53 -2.11
CA GLN A 84 14.76 6.95 -2.28
C GLN A 84 13.35 7.18 -2.83
N TRP A 85 12.57 6.11 -3.03
CA TRP A 85 11.23 6.25 -3.57
C TRP A 85 10.31 6.89 -2.53
N PRO A 86 9.53 7.91 -2.92
CA PRO A 86 8.75 8.67 -1.96
C PRO A 86 7.52 7.88 -1.50
N ALA A 87 7.12 8.09 -0.24
CA ALA A 87 5.79 7.73 0.23
C ALA A 87 4.71 8.56 -0.49
N PRO A 88 3.42 8.16 -0.43
CA PRO A 88 2.33 9.03 -0.87
C PRO A 88 2.44 10.42 -0.23
N ARG A 89 2.07 11.47 -0.97
CA ARG A 89 2.16 12.84 -0.47
C ARG A 89 1.32 12.99 0.80
N GLY A 90 1.97 13.43 1.89
CA GLY A 90 1.30 13.63 3.18
C GLY A 90 0.97 12.34 3.93
N TRP A 91 1.59 11.20 3.58
CA TRP A 91 1.36 9.94 4.29
C TRP A 91 1.80 10.04 5.76
N PRO A 92 0.89 9.84 6.74
CA PRO A 92 1.18 10.13 8.14
C PRO A 92 1.73 8.93 8.93
N ALA A 93 1.80 7.75 8.29
CA ALA A 93 1.97 6.48 8.98
C ALA A 93 3.12 5.65 8.36
N TRP A 94 3.05 4.33 8.46
CA TRP A 94 4.14 3.45 8.04
C TRP A 94 4.23 3.37 6.51
N PHE A 95 5.44 3.58 5.99
CA PHE A 95 5.77 3.38 4.59
C PHE A 95 6.81 2.26 4.48
N ALA A 96 6.39 1.12 3.92
CA ALA A 96 7.24 -0.07 3.80
C ALA A 96 8.24 0.02 2.64
N GLY A 97 8.25 1.12 1.87
CA GLY A 97 9.11 1.27 0.70
C GLY A 97 8.66 0.38 -0.45
N VAL A 98 9.58 -0.41 -0.99
CA VAL A 98 9.32 -1.32 -2.12
C VAL A 98 8.86 -2.68 -1.63
N TRP A 99 7.71 -3.13 -2.15
CA TRP A 99 7.11 -4.41 -1.82
C TRP A 99 6.89 -5.24 -3.09
N ARG A 100 7.90 -6.04 -3.42
CA ARG A 100 7.88 -6.94 -4.59
C ARG A 100 7.03 -8.17 -4.35
N ASP A 101 7.27 -8.88 -3.26
CA ASP A 101 6.67 -10.16 -2.91
C ASP A 101 6.68 -10.38 -1.39
N GLY A 102 6.01 -11.44 -0.93
CA GLY A 102 5.99 -11.82 0.48
C GLY A 102 5.17 -10.90 1.38
N GLU A 103 5.43 -10.97 2.68
CA GLU A 103 4.82 -10.08 3.68
C GLU A 103 5.46 -8.68 3.60
N PRO A 104 4.66 -7.60 3.68
CA PRO A 104 5.22 -6.25 3.69
C PRO A 104 6.09 -6.03 4.93
N ALA A 105 7.18 -5.27 4.76
CA ALA A 105 8.05 -4.92 5.88
C ALA A 105 7.26 -4.15 6.95
N CYS A 106 7.41 -4.58 8.22
CA CYS A 106 6.77 -3.96 9.37
C CYS A 106 7.69 -2.99 10.11
N PRO A 107 7.12 -2.05 10.89
CA PRO A 107 7.89 -1.30 11.88
C PRO A 107 8.61 -2.24 12.86
N PRO A 108 9.76 -1.82 13.43
CA PRO A 108 10.45 -2.60 14.46
C PRO A 108 9.53 -2.96 15.63
N GLY A 109 9.56 -4.22 16.07
CA GLY A 109 8.74 -4.71 17.18
C GLY A 109 7.26 -4.96 16.84
N VAL A 110 6.88 -4.84 15.57
CA VAL A 110 5.52 -5.04 15.07
C VAL A 110 5.48 -6.23 14.12
N ARG A 111 4.41 -7.03 14.16
CA ARG A 111 4.17 -8.13 13.20
C ARG A 111 2.81 -7.96 12.54
N THR A 112 2.69 -8.25 11.24
CA THR A 112 1.38 -8.23 10.61
C THR A 112 0.54 -9.41 11.11
N VAL A 113 -0.75 -9.17 11.20
CA VAL A 113 -1.74 -10.22 11.33
C VAL A 113 -2.09 -10.70 9.93
N VAL A 114 -1.55 -11.86 9.54
CA VAL A 114 -1.97 -12.52 8.29
C VAL A 114 -3.13 -13.47 8.61
N GLY A 115 -4.34 -13.08 8.20
CA GLY A 115 -5.54 -13.90 8.37
C GLY A 115 -6.81 -13.09 8.23
N ALA A 116 -7.90 -13.73 7.78
CA ALA A 116 -9.18 -13.05 7.65
C ALA A 116 -9.70 -12.66 9.04
N GLY A 117 -9.94 -11.36 9.28
CA GLY A 117 -10.35 -10.81 10.58
C GLY A 117 -11.56 -11.51 11.20
N TRP A 118 -12.42 -12.16 10.40
CA TRP A 118 -13.60 -12.90 10.84
C TRP A 118 -13.33 -14.27 11.49
N ARG A 119 -12.08 -14.79 11.46
CA ARG A 119 -11.73 -16.08 12.10
C ARG A 119 -11.14 -15.96 13.51
N ARG A 120 -11.02 -14.76 14.07
CA ARG A 120 -10.54 -14.59 15.45
C ARG A 120 -11.74 -14.51 16.38
N LYS A 121 -12.05 -15.62 17.07
CA LYS A 121 -13.00 -15.61 18.19
C LYS A 121 -12.48 -14.63 19.26
N PRO A 122 -13.33 -13.78 19.85
CA PRO A 122 -12.96 -13.12 21.09
C PRO A 122 -12.67 -14.20 22.14
N ARG A 123 -11.54 -14.05 22.84
CA ARG A 123 -11.29 -14.77 24.08
C ARG A 123 -12.07 -14.12 25.20
#